data_AF-A0A7V0PK25-F1
#
_entry.id   AF-A0A7V0PK25-F1
#
_cell.length_a   1.000
_cell.length_b   1.000
_cell.length_c   1.000
_cell.angle_alpha   90.00
_cell.angle_beta   90.00
_cell.angle_gamma   90.00
#
_symmetry.space_group_name_H-M   'P 1'
#
loop_
_entity.id
_entity.type
_entity.pdbx_description
1 polymer ?
#
loop_
_entity_poly.entity_id
_entity_poly.type
_entity_poly.pdbx_seq_one_letter_code
_entity_poly.pdbx_strand_id
1 'polypeptide(L)'
;TSGRLGVVDAVECPPTFGVPPERIQGILAGGMNAFFKAEESYEDDRDGGRRLIEERTMSEKDLIVGISASGETPFVLGLIEAAKQRSIKTVGITNNPQSTLARLVEIPIVVVVGPEVIAGSTRMKAGTAQKLVLNMLSTTAMVKLGKVYDHFMIDLQASNSKLRRRAEEMVRTLTGEDPKLVKQTLTQANYAVKPALIMLKGKVSYEKAKKLLERHHGVVREALKDLGIKED
;
A
#
# COMPACT_ATOMS: atom_id res chain seq x y z
N THR A 1 -7.81 -5.54 17.13
CA THR A 1 -8.32 -4.68 16.03
C THR A 1 -7.22 -4.24 15.08
N SER A 2 -6.12 -3.70 15.58
CA SER A 2 -4.99 -3.17 14.79
C SER A 2 -4.53 -4.09 13.67
N GLY A 3 -4.27 -5.37 13.96
CA GLY A 3 -3.84 -6.35 12.95
C GLY A 3 -4.87 -6.56 11.82
N ARG A 4 -6.18 -6.53 12.13
CA ARG A 4 -7.23 -6.64 11.11
C ARG A 4 -7.20 -5.44 10.16
N LEU A 5 -6.98 -4.23 10.67
CA LEU A 5 -6.88 -3.04 9.83
C LEU A 5 -5.65 -3.08 8.92
N GLY A 6 -4.52 -3.62 9.41
CA GLY A 6 -3.34 -3.88 8.58
C GLY A 6 -3.64 -4.85 7.43
N VAL A 7 -4.41 -5.91 7.68
CA VAL A 7 -4.87 -6.82 6.61
C VAL A 7 -5.81 -6.13 5.64
N VAL A 8 -6.78 -5.35 6.11
CA VAL A 8 -7.72 -4.63 5.23
C VAL A 8 -6.98 -3.71 4.26
N ASP A 9 -6.02 -2.92 4.74
CA ASP A 9 -5.23 -2.04 3.87
C ASP A 9 -4.37 -2.83 2.86
N ALA A 10 -3.73 -3.92 3.32
CA ALA A 10 -2.92 -4.79 2.47
C ALA A 10 -3.73 -5.45 1.33
N VAL A 11 -4.91 -5.99 1.61
CA VAL A 11 -5.74 -6.68 0.58
C VAL A 11 -6.35 -5.71 -0.43
N GLU A 12 -6.48 -4.43 -0.08
CA GLU A 12 -6.92 -3.38 -1.01
C GLU A 12 -5.81 -2.99 -2.00
N CYS A 13 -4.53 -3.25 -1.70
CA CYS A 13 -3.42 -2.81 -2.54
C CYS A 13 -3.35 -3.49 -3.93
N PRO A 14 -3.47 -4.83 -4.07
CA PRO A 14 -3.45 -5.48 -5.38
C PRO A 14 -4.53 -5.00 -6.37
N PRO A 15 -5.84 -4.95 -6.00
CA PRO A 15 -6.86 -4.49 -6.95
C PRO A 15 -6.78 -2.98 -7.24
N THR A 16 -6.20 -2.18 -6.34
CA THR A 16 -6.10 -0.72 -6.44
C THR A 16 -4.89 -0.29 -7.27
N PHE A 17 -3.72 -0.89 -7.02
CA PHE A 17 -2.43 -0.46 -7.57
C PHE A 17 -1.74 -1.52 -8.46
N GLY A 18 -2.41 -2.65 -8.71
CA GLY A 18 -1.89 -3.72 -9.56
C GLY A 18 -0.57 -4.31 -9.06
N VAL A 19 -0.34 -4.27 -7.75
CA VAL A 19 0.85 -4.85 -7.13
C VAL A 19 0.60 -6.29 -6.71
N PRO A 20 1.63 -7.15 -6.73
CA PRO A 20 1.50 -8.51 -6.23
C PRO A 20 1.21 -8.50 -4.71
N PRO A 21 0.43 -9.47 -4.19
CA PRO A 21 0.03 -9.51 -2.78
C PRO A 21 1.20 -9.63 -1.80
N GLU A 22 2.36 -10.10 -2.26
CA GLU A 22 3.59 -10.19 -1.46
C GLU A 22 4.20 -8.81 -1.16
N ARG A 23 3.83 -7.77 -1.94
CA ARG A 23 4.40 -6.42 -1.82
C ARG A 23 4.00 -5.70 -0.54
N ILE A 24 2.77 -5.91 -0.07
CA ILE A 24 2.23 -5.37 1.18
C ILE A 24 1.43 -6.49 1.84
N GLN A 25 1.88 -6.92 3.02
CA GLN A 25 1.29 -8.03 3.75
C GLN A 25 0.79 -7.56 5.10
N GLY A 26 -0.48 -7.82 5.40
CA GLY A 26 -1.02 -7.64 6.74
C GLY A 26 -0.84 -8.93 7.54
N ILE A 27 -0.36 -8.81 8.77
CA ILE A 27 -0.11 -9.95 9.65
C ILE A 27 -0.84 -9.73 10.97
N LEU A 28 -1.55 -10.76 11.44
CA LEU A 28 -2.21 -10.77 12.73
C LEU A 28 -1.51 -11.75 13.66
N ALA A 29 -1.44 -11.38 14.93
CA ALA A 29 -1.23 -12.36 16.01
C ALA A 29 -2.32 -13.44 15.92
N GLY A 30 -1.94 -14.71 15.98
CA GLY A 30 -2.86 -15.85 15.80
C GLY A 30 -3.26 -16.17 14.36
N GLY A 31 -2.67 -15.49 13.37
CA GLY A 31 -2.89 -15.76 11.95
C GLY A 31 -4.31 -15.40 11.48
N MET A 32 -4.72 -15.97 10.34
CA MET A 32 -6.00 -15.61 9.71
C MET A 32 -7.23 -16.09 10.47
N ASN A 33 -7.11 -17.10 11.33
CA ASN A 33 -8.22 -17.52 12.20
C ASN A 33 -8.60 -16.42 13.19
N ALA A 34 -7.62 -15.65 13.68
CA ALA A 34 -7.84 -14.49 14.55
C ALA A 34 -8.59 -13.34 13.83
N PHE A 35 -8.72 -13.39 12.51
CA PHE A 35 -9.51 -12.41 11.76
C PHE A 35 -11.00 -12.53 12.12
N PHE A 36 -11.55 -13.75 12.17
CA PHE A 36 -12.97 -14.01 12.40
C PHE A 36 -13.35 -14.15 13.87
N LYS A 37 -12.44 -14.69 14.69
CA LYS A 37 -12.67 -14.88 16.12
C LYS A 37 -11.56 -14.19 16.90
N ALA A 38 -11.93 -13.32 17.83
CA ALA A 38 -10.96 -12.70 18.72
C ALA A 38 -10.45 -13.73 19.73
N GLU A 39 -9.14 -13.78 19.90
CA GLU A 39 -8.48 -14.55 20.94
C GLU A 39 -7.30 -13.73 21.45
N GLU A 40 -7.40 -13.24 22.69
CA GLU A 40 -6.47 -12.25 23.25
C GLU A 40 -5.10 -12.86 23.58
N SER A 41 -5.03 -14.18 23.82
CA SER A 41 -3.80 -14.92 24.13
C SER A 41 -2.69 -14.74 23.09
N TYR A 42 -3.05 -14.54 21.81
CA TYR A 42 -2.05 -14.31 20.77
C TYR A 42 -1.39 -12.93 20.86
N GLU A 43 -2.09 -11.92 21.38
CA GLU A 43 -1.52 -10.57 21.54
C GLU A 43 -0.38 -10.56 22.58
N ASP A 44 -0.45 -11.49 23.55
CA ASP A 44 0.54 -11.67 24.61
C ASP A 44 1.75 -12.54 24.20
N ASP A 45 1.72 -13.21 23.05
CA ASP A 45 2.82 -14.04 22.55
C ASP A 45 3.96 -13.20 21.94
N ARG A 46 4.85 -12.69 22.79
CA ARG A 46 6.04 -11.93 22.37
C ARG A 46 6.94 -12.75 21.44
N ASP A 47 7.14 -14.02 21.72
CA ASP A 47 8.02 -14.87 20.91
C ASP A 47 7.39 -15.21 19.56
N GLY A 48 6.06 -15.25 19.47
CA GLY A 48 5.34 -15.34 18.19
C GLY A 48 5.69 -14.21 17.23
N GLY A 49 5.80 -12.97 17.74
CA GLY A 49 6.27 -11.84 16.94
C GLY A 49 7.71 -12.03 16.45
N ARG A 50 8.59 -12.61 17.27
CA ARG A 50 9.99 -12.86 16.91
C ARG A 50 10.12 -13.94 15.84
N ARG A 51 9.43 -15.08 16.01
CA ARG A 51 9.44 -16.21 15.06
C ARG A 51 9.02 -15.78 13.66
N LEU A 52 8.09 -14.83 13.56
CA LEU A 52 7.57 -14.33 12.29
C LEU A 52 8.65 -13.76 11.35
N ILE A 53 9.70 -13.15 11.90
CA ILE A 53 10.83 -12.63 11.12
C ILE A 53 11.52 -13.76 10.34
N GLU A 54 11.67 -14.93 10.96
CA GLU A 54 12.28 -16.12 10.36
C GLU A 54 11.32 -16.82 9.41
N GLU A 55 10.10 -17.09 9.86
CA GLU A 55 9.08 -17.80 9.08
C GLU A 55 8.77 -17.14 7.74
N ARG A 56 8.89 -15.80 7.67
CA ARG A 56 8.66 -15.03 6.45
C ARG A 56 9.92 -14.56 5.74
N THR A 57 11.09 -15.02 6.19
CA THR A 57 12.38 -14.64 5.59
C THR A 57 12.55 -13.12 5.46
N MET A 58 12.10 -12.36 6.47
CA MET A 58 12.17 -10.89 6.42
C MET A 58 13.62 -10.41 6.50
N SER A 59 13.92 -9.35 5.75
CA SER A 59 15.26 -8.82 5.53
C SER A 59 15.33 -7.30 5.64
N GLU A 60 16.54 -6.74 5.62
CA GLU A 60 16.79 -5.29 5.62
C GLU A 60 16.16 -4.53 4.42
N LYS A 61 15.71 -5.25 3.39
CA LYS A 61 15.00 -4.68 2.24
C LYS A 61 13.50 -4.46 2.52
N ASP A 62 13.01 -5.00 3.64
CA ASP A 62 11.63 -4.89 4.07
C ASP A 62 11.44 -3.71 5.03
N LEU A 63 10.17 -3.33 5.20
CA LEU A 63 9.74 -2.33 6.17
C LEU A 63 8.66 -2.96 7.05
N ILE A 64 8.87 -2.92 8.37
CA ILE A 64 7.89 -3.45 9.34
C ILE A 64 7.14 -2.29 9.98
N VAL A 65 5.81 -2.34 9.90
CA VAL A 65 4.91 -1.37 10.53
C VAL A 65 4.20 -2.06 11.70
N GLY A 66 4.64 -1.80 12.92
CA GLY A 66 3.98 -2.26 14.14
C GLY A 66 2.77 -1.40 14.46
N ILE A 67 1.61 -2.02 14.73
CA ILE A 67 0.35 -1.30 14.98
C ILE A 67 -0.22 -1.75 16.32
N SER A 68 -0.24 -0.84 17.30
CA SER A 68 -0.84 -1.11 18.61
C SER A 68 -1.37 0.19 19.22
N ALA A 69 -2.67 0.22 19.52
CA ALA A 69 -3.31 1.40 20.12
C ALA A 69 -2.67 1.77 21.46
N SER A 70 -2.44 0.78 22.33
CA SER A 70 -1.72 0.97 23.59
C SER A 70 -0.23 1.23 23.37
N GLY A 71 0.34 0.65 22.31
CA GLY A 71 1.77 0.62 22.06
C GLY A 71 2.53 -0.35 22.99
N GLU A 72 1.81 -1.23 23.68
CA GLU A 72 2.37 -2.18 24.66
C GLU A 72 2.12 -3.66 24.29
N THR A 73 1.46 -3.94 23.16
CA THR A 73 1.11 -5.30 22.73
C THR A 73 2.36 -6.19 22.58
N PRO A 74 2.56 -7.23 23.42
CA PRO A 74 3.78 -8.02 23.44
C PRO A 74 4.17 -8.63 22.09
N PHE A 75 3.23 -9.19 21.33
CA PHE A 75 3.47 -9.72 19.98
C PHE A 75 4.12 -8.67 19.05
N VAL A 76 3.59 -7.43 19.06
CA VAL A 76 4.11 -6.34 18.24
C VAL A 76 5.49 -5.91 18.71
N LEU A 77 5.70 -5.80 20.03
CA LEU A 77 6.99 -5.43 20.59
C LEU A 77 8.07 -6.47 20.27
N GLY A 78 7.76 -7.76 20.41
CA GLY A 78 8.66 -8.85 20.06
C GLY A 78 9.08 -8.83 18.59
N LEU A 79 8.13 -8.57 17.68
CA LEU A 79 8.40 -8.41 16.25
C LEU A 79 9.36 -7.23 15.99
N ILE A 80 9.10 -6.07 16.59
CA ILE A 80 9.93 -4.87 16.40
C ILE A 80 11.35 -5.07 16.97
N GLU A 81 11.48 -5.74 18.11
CA GLU A 81 12.80 -6.07 18.69
C GLU A 81 13.62 -6.96 17.76
N ALA A 82 13.01 -8.03 17.24
CA ALA A 82 13.69 -8.94 16.32
C ALA A 82 14.02 -8.27 14.98
N ALA A 83 13.12 -7.39 14.48
CA ALA A 83 13.37 -6.58 13.29
C ALA A 83 14.63 -5.71 13.44
N LYS A 84 14.79 -5.05 14.59
CA LYS A 84 15.97 -4.21 14.87
C LYS A 84 17.26 -5.00 14.92
N GLN A 85 17.24 -6.21 15.50
CA GLN A 85 18.41 -7.09 15.52
C GLN A 85 18.88 -7.48 14.11
N ARG A 86 17.99 -7.42 13.11
CA ARG A 86 18.28 -7.70 11.69
C ARG A 86 18.39 -6.44 10.83
N SER A 87 18.51 -5.27 11.43
CA SER A 87 18.60 -3.98 10.71
C SER A 87 17.42 -3.71 9.77
N ILE A 88 16.25 -4.29 10.05
CA ILE A 88 15.02 -4.02 9.30
C ILE A 88 14.45 -2.68 9.77
N LYS A 89 14.05 -1.83 8.82
CA LYS A 89 13.44 -0.54 9.15
C LYS A 89 12.09 -0.73 9.83
N THR A 90 11.83 0.08 10.84
CA THR A 90 10.63 -0.05 11.68
C THR A 90 9.85 1.24 11.80
N VAL A 91 8.53 1.13 11.63
CA VAL A 91 7.54 2.19 11.89
C VAL A 91 6.61 1.70 12.99
N GLY A 92 6.21 2.58 13.90
CA GLY A 92 5.28 2.24 14.98
C GLY A 92 4.07 3.15 14.96
N ILE A 93 2.88 2.61 14.72
CA ILE A 93 1.62 3.33 14.81
C ILE A 93 1.00 3.06 16.18
N THR A 94 0.83 4.11 16.96
CA THR A 94 0.24 4.03 18.30
C THR A 94 -0.60 5.26 18.62
N ASN A 95 -1.45 5.13 19.64
CA ASN A 95 -2.29 6.21 20.13
C ASN A 95 -1.82 6.73 21.51
N ASN A 96 -0.72 6.19 22.03
CA ASN A 96 -0.11 6.60 23.30
C ASN A 96 1.33 7.14 23.08
N PRO A 97 1.59 8.43 23.39
CA PRO A 97 2.88 9.07 23.12
C PRO A 97 4.05 8.51 23.93
N GLN A 98 3.79 7.91 25.09
CA GLN A 98 4.84 7.39 25.98
C GLN A 98 5.05 5.88 25.83
N SER A 99 4.40 5.27 24.85
CA SER A 99 4.43 3.82 24.69
C SER A 99 5.82 3.27 24.41
N THR A 100 6.02 2.00 24.79
CA THR A 100 7.22 1.24 24.46
C THR A 100 7.41 1.14 22.95
N LEU A 101 6.34 0.90 22.18
CA LEU A 101 6.41 0.87 20.72
C LEU A 101 6.99 2.17 20.14
N ALA A 102 6.51 3.33 20.57
CA ALA A 102 7.00 4.63 20.08
C ALA A 102 8.49 4.87 20.36
N ARG A 103 9.01 4.34 21.48
CA ARG A 103 10.43 4.43 21.85
C ARG A 103 11.31 3.41 21.13
N LEU A 104 10.75 2.27 20.74
CA LEU A 104 11.51 1.19 20.12
C LEU A 104 11.73 1.40 18.63
N VAL A 105 10.75 1.91 17.89
CA VAL A 105 10.82 2.03 16.42
C VAL A 105 11.70 3.19 15.94
N GLU A 106 12.17 3.12 14.70
CA GLU A 106 12.89 4.22 14.05
C GLU A 106 11.96 5.41 13.73
N ILE A 107 10.74 5.11 13.25
CA ILE A 107 9.77 6.13 12.86
C ILE A 107 8.48 5.96 13.68
N PRO A 108 8.30 6.73 14.77
CA PRO A 108 7.07 6.71 15.54
C PRO A 108 5.99 7.59 14.88
N ILE A 109 4.82 7.00 14.62
CA ILE A 109 3.59 7.69 14.24
C ILE A 109 2.63 7.62 15.42
N VAL A 110 2.63 8.67 16.23
CA VAL A 110 1.79 8.79 17.43
C VAL A 110 0.56 9.62 17.10
N VAL A 111 -0.62 9.00 17.07
CA VAL A 111 -1.89 9.69 16.81
C VAL A 111 -2.71 9.76 18.09
N VAL A 112 -2.56 10.85 18.84
CA VAL A 112 -3.27 11.06 20.11
C VAL A 112 -4.74 11.39 19.83
N VAL A 113 -5.64 10.46 20.15
CA VAL A 113 -7.09 10.60 19.93
C VAL A 113 -7.87 10.91 21.22
N GLY A 114 -7.19 10.96 22.37
CA GLY A 114 -7.79 11.13 23.69
C GLY A 114 -8.59 9.91 24.16
N PRO A 115 -9.26 10.00 25.34
CA PRO A 115 -10.05 8.91 25.90
C PRO A 115 -11.18 8.46 24.98
N GLU A 116 -11.41 7.15 24.88
CA GLU A 116 -12.53 6.61 24.10
C GLU A 116 -13.87 6.85 24.80
N VAL A 117 -14.95 6.97 24.02
CA VAL A 117 -16.32 7.16 24.55
C VAL A 117 -16.70 5.98 25.46
N ILE A 118 -16.35 4.77 25.04
CA ILE A 118 -16.37 3.58 25.89
C ILE A 118 -14.94 3.36 26.38
N ALA A 119 -14.72 3.50 27.69
CA ALA A 119 -13.40 3.37 28.29
C ALA A 119 -12.70 2.06 27.83
N GLY A 120 -11.49 2.20 27.29
CA GLY A 120 -10.69 1.07 26.78
C GLY A 120 -11.08 0.54 25.39
N SER A 121 -12.20 0.97 24.80
CA SER A 121 -12.65 0.48 23.49
C SER A 121 -11.90 1.12 22.32
N THR A 122 -10.60 0.83 22.20
CA THR A 122 -9.70 1.40 21.18
C THR A 122 -10.05 1.01 19.75
N ARG A 123 -11.02 0.10 19.54
CA ARG A 123 -11.58 -0.16 18.21
C ARG A 123 -12.31 1.04 17.60
N MET A 124 -12.60 2.07 18.42
CA MET A 124 -13.29 3.29 18.03
C MET A 124 -12.30 4.30 17.43
N LYS A 125 -12.01 5.43 18.11
CA LYS A 125 -11.20 6.52 17.53
C LYS A 125 -9.79 6.05 17.18
N ALA A 126 -9.16 5.27 18.05
CA ALA A 126 -7.82 4.75 17.80
C ALA A 126 -7.77 3.86 16.55
N GLY A 127 -8.72 2.94 16.39
CA GLY A 127 -8.87 2.13 15.18
C GLY A 127 -9.13 2.96 13.92
N THR A 128 -10.01 3.97 14.00
CA THR A 128 -10.26 4.89 12.88
C THR A 128 -8.98 5.64 12.49
N ALA A 129 -8.25 6.18 13.46
CA ALA A 129 -6.97 6.85 13.22
C ALA A 129 -5.94 5.92 12.55
N GLN A 130 -5.82 4.68 13.02
CA GLN A 130 -4.93 3.69 12.42
C GLN A 130 -5.28 3.40 10.96
N LYS A 131 -6.57 3.26 10.63
CA LYS A 131 -7.01 3.07 9.24
C LYS A 131 -6.63 4.25 8.34
N LEU A 132 -6.79 5.48 8.83
CA LEU A 132 -6.41 6.68 8.07
C LEU A 132 -4.90 6.72 7.82
N VAL A 133 -4.08 6.43 8.84
CA VAL A 133 -2.62 6.38 8.69
C VAL A 133 -2.21 5.29 7.71
N LEU A 134 -2.77 4.08 7.81
CA LEU A 134 -2.47 2.98 6.88
C LEU A 134 -2.78 3.37 5.43
N ASN A 135 -3.97 3.93 5.19
CA ASN A 135 -4.35 4.40 3.86
C ASN A 135 -3.42 5.51 3.34
N MET A 136 -2.95 6.41 4.21
CA MET A 136 -1.96 7.41 3.84
C MET A 136 -0.62 6.77 3.45
N LEU A 137 -0.13 5.80 4.23
CA LEU A 137 1.15 5.12 3.96
C LEU A 137 1.09 4.37 2.62
N SER A 138 0.11 3.49 2.45
CA SER A 138 -0.02 2.66 1.24
C SER A 138 -0.27 3.51 0.00
N THR A 139 -1.22 4.44 0.06
CA THR A 139 -1.55 5.32 -1.08
C THR A 139 -0.37 6.21 -1.45
N THR A 140 0.27 6.88 -0.49
CA THR A 140 1.39 7.79 -0.78
C THR A 140 2.60 7.05 -1.34
N ALA A 141 2.89 5.85 -0.82
CA ALA A 141 3.94 5.01 -1.37
C ALA A 141 3.64 4.62 -2.82
N MET A 142 2.40 4.23 -3.13
CA MET A 142 2.01 3.83 -4.48
C MET A 142 1.98 5.00 -5.47
N VAL A 143 1.60 6.20 -5.02
CA VAL A 143 1.75 7.45 -5.80
C VAL A 143 3.22 7.67 -6.14
N LYS A 144 4.12 7.60 -5.15
CA LYS A 144 5.57 7.75 -5.38
C LYS A 144 6.17 6.67 -6.27
N LEU A 145 5.59 5.48 -6.29
CA LEU A 145 5.98 4.38 -7.19
C LEU A 145 5.31 4.48 -8.58
N GLY A 146 4.67 5.60 -8.91
CA GLY A 146 4.08 5.83 -10.23
C GLY A 146 2.85 4.97 -10.53
N LYS A 147 2.15 4.46 -9.51
CA LYS A 147 0.88 3.72 -9.67
C LYS A 147 -0.32 4.62 -9.94
N VAL A 148 -0.15 5.91 -9.70
CA VAL A 148 -1.14 6.96 -9.89
C VAL A 148 -0.57 8.01 -10.86
N TYR A 149 -1.44 8.57 -11.68
CA TYR A 149 -1.14 9.70 -12.54
C TYR A 149 -2.32 10.68 -12.46
N ASP A 150 -2.00 11.93 -12.17
CA ASP A 150 -2.94 12.91 -11.63
C ASP A 150 -3.68 12.34 -10.42
N HIS A 151 -4.99 12.11 -10.55
CA HIS A 151 -5.85 11.50 -9.55
C HIS A 151 -6.36 10.11 -9.98
N PHE A 152 -5.83 9.56 -11.07
CA PHE A 152 -6.26 8.29 -11.63
C PHE A 152 -5.32 7.13 -11.27
N MET A 153 -5.93 6.00 -10.88
CA MET A 153 -5.23 4.74 -10.64
C MET A 153 -4.92 4.05 -11.96
N ILE A 154 -3.81 4.44 -12.59
CA ILE A 154 -3.39 4.01 -13.93
C ILE A 154 -2.76 2.61 -13.98
N ASP A 155 -2.66 1.91 -12.85
CA ASP A 155 -2.13 0.55 -12.77
C ASP A 155 -3.21 -0.47 -12.36
N LEU A 156 -4.46 -0.17 -12.70
CA LEU A 156 -5.61 -1.05 -12.44
C LEU A 156 -5.55 -2.31 -13.32
N GLN A 157 -5.94 -3.46 -12.76
CA GLN A 157 -6.02 -4.72 -13.50
C GLN A 157 -7.37 -4.82 -14.24
N ALA A 158 -7.39 -4.58 -15.55
CA ALA A 158 -8.61 -4.56 -16.37
C ALA A 158 -9.18 -5.97 -16.68
N SER A 159 -9.43 -6.77 -15.64
CA SER A 159 -9.79 -8.19 -15.71
C SER A 159 -11.26 -8.46 -16.09
N ASN A 160 -12.14 -7.47 -15.99
CA ASN A 160 -13.56 -7.60 -16.32
C ASN A 160 -14.07 -6.40 -17.12
N SER A 161 -15.27 -6.53 -17.69
CA SER A 161 -15.91 -5.50 -18.53
C SER A 161 -16.03 -4.14 -17.83
N LYS A 162 -16.36 -4.13 -16.54
CA LYS A 162 -16.43 -2.90 -15.72
C LYS A 162 -15.08 -2.19 -15.65
N LEU A 163 -14.00 -2.93 -15.38
CA LEU A 163 -12.65 -2.37 -15.25
C LEU A 163 -12.07 -1.95 -16.61
N ARG A 164 -12.40 -2.65 -17.70
CA ARG A 164 -12.06 -2.23 -19.07
C ARG A 164 -12.74 -0.91 -19.43
N ARG A 165 -14.04 -0.78 -19.16
CA ARG A 165 -14.76 0.49 -19.35
C ARG A 165 -14.14 1.62 -18.54
N ARG A 166 -13.76 1.36 -17.28
CA ARG A 166 -13.07 2.34 -16.44
C ARG A 166 -11.73 2.77 -17.03
N ALA A 167 -10.96 1.83 -17.59
CA ALA A 167 -9.70 2.14 -18.28
C ALA A 167 -9.93 3.02 -19.52
N GLU A 168 -10.94 2.72 -20.34
CA GLU A 168 -11.33 3.54 -21.50
C GLU A 168 -11.73 4.96 -21.09
N GLU A 169 -12.61 5.09 -20.08
CA GLU A 169 -13.06 6.40 -19.56
C GLU A 169 -11.89 7.22 -18.99
N MET A 170 -10.97 6.57 -18.27
CA MET A 170 -9.77 7.18 -17.70
C MET A 170 -8.83 7.70 -18.79
N VAL A 171 -8.44 6.84 -19.74
CA VAL A 171 -7.53 7.22 -20.83
C VAL A 171 -8.13 8.34 -21.67
N ARG A 172 -9.44 8.25 -21.99
CA ARG A 172 -10.14 9.32 -22.70
C ARG A 172 -10.07 10.65 -21.95
N THR A 173 -10.30 10.63 -20.63
CA THR A 173 -10.26 11.85 -19.82
C THR A 173 -8.85 12.45 -19.76
N LEU A 174 -7.82 11.62 -19.65
CA LEU A 174 -6.42 12.04 -19.55
C LEU A 174 -5.81 12.52 -20.88
N THR A 175 -6.35 12.06 -22.00
CA THR A 175 -5.79 12.33 -23.34
C THR A 175 -6.65 13.28 -24.18
N GLY A 176 -7.96 13.35 -23.92
CA GLY A 176 -8.92 14.08 -24.77
C GLY A 176 -9.19 13.42 -26.12
N GLU A 177 -8.68 12.22 -26.37
CA GLU A 177 -8.73 11.54 -27.67
C GLU A 177 -10.09 10.88 -27.96
N ASP A 178 -10.32 10.57 -29.24
CA ASP A 178 -11.56 9.92 -29.71
C ASP A 178 -11.77 8.53 -29.04
N PRO A 179 -13.00 8.19 -28.59
CA PRO A 179 -13.27 6.91 -27.95
C PRO A 179 -12.87 5.67 -28.77
N LYS A 180 -12.96 5.72 -30.11
CA LYS A 180 -12.54 4.59 -30.95
C LYS A 180 -11.02 4.44 -30.93
N LEU A 181 -10.29 5.55 -31.03
CA LEU A 181 -8.82 5.55 -30.94
C LEU A 181 -8.33 5.07 -29.57
N VAL A 182 -8.96 5.54 -28.49
CA VAL A 182 -8.67 5.09 -27.12
C VAL A 182 -8.86 3.58 -26.98
N LYS A 183 -10.01 3.06 -27.44
CA LYS A 183 -10.31 1.63 -27.37
C LYS A 183 -9.35 0.77 -28.20
N GLN A 184 -9.00 1.23 -29.40
CA GLN A 184 -8.02 0.57 -30.26
C GLN A 184 -6.64 0.51 -29.58
N THR A 185 -6.18 1.64 -29.03
CA THR A 185 -4.87 1.76 -28.36
C THR A 185 -4.81 0.91 -27.10
N LEU A 186 -5.87 0.92 -26.28
CA LEU A 186 -5.98 0.05 -25.12
C LEU A 186 -5.97 -1.43 -25.53
N THR A 187 -6.64 -1.80 -26.63
CA THR A 187 -6.62 -3.18 -27.13
C THR A 187 -5.20 -3.59 -27.56
N GLN A 188 -4.48 -2.73 -28.29
CA GLN A 188 -3.07 -2.96 -28.65
C GLN A 188 -2.17 -3.11 -27.42
N ALA A 189 -2.47 -2.36 -26.36
CA ALA A 189 -1.74 -2.41 -25.10
C ALA A 189 -2.24 -3.50 -24.12
N ASN A 190 -3.05 -4.46 -24.57
CA ASN A 190 -3.66 -5.49 -23.71
C ASN A 190 -4.39 -4.92 -22.47
N TYR A 191 -5.04 -3.77 -22.65
CA TYR A 191 -5.70 -2.97 -21.62
C TYR A 191 -4.79 -2.46 -20.49
N ALA A 192 -3.48 -2.42 -20.71
CA ALA A 192 -2.56 -1.73 -19.81
C ALA A 192 -2.64 -0.21 -20.05
N VAL A 193 -3.12 0.53 -19.04
CA VAL A 193 -3.36 1.98 -19.15
C VAL A 193 -2.06 2.77 -19.31
N LYS A 194 -1.01 2.44 -18.56
CA LYS A 194 0.29 3.13 -18.63
C LYS A 194 0.88 3.22 -20.05
N PRO A 195 1.09 2.10 -20.78
CA PRO A 195 1.60 2.17 -22.14
C PRO A 195 0.61 2.85 -23.09
N ALA A 196 -0.71 2.65 -22.93
CA ALA A 196 -1.71 3.32 -23.76
C ALA A 196 -1.66 4.86 -23.63
N LEU A 197 -1.48 5.39 -22.41
CA LEU A 197 -1.31 6.82 -22.17
C LEU A 197 -0.07 7.38 -22.88
N ILE A 198 1.06 6.67 -22.81
CA ILE A 198 2.30 7.10 -23.47
C ILE A 198 2.18 7.01 -24.99
N MET A 199 1.53 5.96 -25.52
CA MET A 199 1.28 5.83 -26.95
C MET A 199 0.46 7.01 -27.49
N LEU A 200 -0.62 7.37 -26.80
CA LEU A 200 -1.53 8.45 -27.24
C LEU A 200 -0.87 9.82 -27.09
N LYS A 201 -0.38 10.17 -25.90
CA LYS A 201 0.25 11.49 -25.67
C LYS A 201 1.56 11.65 -26.44
N GLY A 202 2.37 10.60 -26.45
CA GLY A 202 3.69 10.55 -27.12
C GLY A 202 3.65 10.34 -28.62
N LYS A 203 2.51 9.89 -29.18
CA LYS A 203 2.39 9.42 -30.57
C LYS A 203 3.47 8.41 -30.93
N VAL A 204 3.71 7.45 -30.03
CA VAL A 204 4.75 6.41 -30.16
C VAL A 204 4.13 5.01 -30.26
N SER A 205 4.90 4.06 -30.78
CA SER A 205 4.51 2.65 -30.80
C SER A 205 4.46 2.05 -29.38
N TYR A 206 3.70 0.96 -29.23
CA TYR A 206 3.64 0.20 -27.98
C TYR A 206 5.03 -0.22 -27.48
N GLU A 207 5.90 -0.71 -28.37
CA GLU A 207 7.26 -1.12 -28.01
C GLU A 207 8.10 0.04 -27.45
N LYS A 208 7.97 1.23 -28.05
CA LYS A 208 8.66 2.42 -27.55
C LYS A 208 8.08 2.86 -26.19
N ALA A 209 6.76 2.84 -26.03
CA ALA A 209 6.10 3.14 -24.76
C ALA A 209 6.55 2.18 -23.64
N LYS A 210 6.64 0.89 -23.93
CA LYS A 210 7.12 -0.13 -22.98
C LYS A 210 8.56 0.12 -22.55
N LYS A 211 9.47 0.37 -23.50
CA LYS A 211 10.87 0.70 -23.21
C LYS A 211 11.02 1.96 -22.34
N LEU A 212 10.19 2.98 -22.60
CA LEU A 212 10.18 4.20 -21.78
C LEU A 212 9.70 3.91 -20.35
N LEU A 213 8.65 3.11 -20.19
CA LEU A 213 8.19 2.71 -18.85
C LEU A 213 9.26 1.94 -18.09
N GLU A 214 9.95 0.99 -18.73
CA GLU A 214 11.04 0.23 -18.09
C GLU A 214 12.18 1.16 -17.67
N ARG A 215 12.59 2.08 -18.55
CA ARG A 215 13.64 3.08 -18.27
C ARG A 215 13.32 3.98 -17.09
N HIS A 216 12.05 4.36 -16.94
CA HIS A 216 11.58 5.28 -15.89
C HIS A 216 10.84 4.57 -14.75
N HIS A 217 11.13 3.28 -14.52
CA HIS A 217 10.59 2.48 -13.41
C HIS A 217 9.04 2.53 -13.28
N GLY A 218 8.35 2.58 -14.42
CA GLY A 218 6.90 2.59 -14.50
C GLY A 218 6.24 3.95 -14.21
N VAL A 219 7.01 5.04 -14.13
CA VAL A 219 6.51 6.40 -13.90
C VAL A 219 6.17 7.08 -15.24
N VAL A 220 4.88 7.25 -15.51
CA VAL A 220 4.38 7.80 -16.78
C VAL A 220 4.85 9.24 -17.04
N ARG A 221 4.84 10.11 -16.03
CA ARG A 221 5.26 11.52 -16.19
C ARG A 221 6.72 11.64 -16.65
N GLU A 222 7.63 10.85 -16.07
CA GLU A 222 9.04 10.85 -16.47
C GLU A 222 9.22 10.30 -17.90
N ALA A 223 8.46 9.25 -18.26
CA ALA A 223 8.46 8.72 -19.62
C ALA A 223 7.96 9.74 -20.66
N LEU A 224 6.94 10.55 -20.34
CA LEU A 224 6.45 11.62 -21.20
C LEU A 224 7.44 12.78 -21.30
N LYS A 225 8.13 13.11 -20.21
CA LYS A 225 9.18 14.13 -20.18
C LYS A 225 10.37 13.76 -21.07
N ASP A 226 10.77 12.49 -21.12
CA ASP A 226 11.81 11.98 -22.03
C ASP A 226 11.40 12.11 -23.52
N LEU A 227 10.10 12.16 -23.80
CA LEU A 227 9.55 12.48 -25.13
C LEU A 227 9.42 13.99 -25.39
N GLY A 228 9.85 14.85 -24.46
CA GLY A 228 9.72 16.30 -24.57
C GLY A 228 8.32 16.84 -24.24
N ILE A 229 7.42 16.00 -23.74
CA ILE A 229 6.07 16.40 -23.34
C ILE A 229 6.15 16.87 -21.89
N LYS A 230 6.02 18.19 -21.69
CA LYS A 230 5.89 18.79 -20.36
C LYS A 230 4.43 18.82 -19.98
N GLU A 231 4.14 18.31 -18.80
CA GLU A 231 2.83 18.36 -18.18
C GLU A 231 2.98 19.09 -16.85
N ASP A 232 2.06 20.01 -16.59
CA ASP A 232 2.04 20.82 -15.37
C ASP A 232 1.81 19.98 -14.09
#